data_AF-A0A523TZG3-F1
#
_entry.id   AF-A0A523TZG3-F1
#
_cell.length_a   1.000
_cell.length_b   1.000
_cell.length_c   1.000
_cell.angle_alpha   90.00
_cell.angle_beta   90.00
_cell.angle_gamma   90.00
#
_symmetry.space_group_name_H-M   'P 1'
#
loop_
_entity.id
_entity.type
_entity.pdbx_description
1 polymer ?
#
loop_
_entity_poly.entity_id
_entity_poly.type
_entity_poly.pdbx_seq_one_letter_code
_entity_poly.pdbx_strand_id
1 'polypeptide(L)'
;MKKNLFLSLFIITNIGFLFLQIRKQMLFIKESFRKQKHERTLAKIEQKKQGIEHAMYLAQNKQEIKQYAQDELHMKPIRLTQLKKVSP
;
A
#
# COMPACT_ATOMS: atom_id res chain seq x y z
N MET A 1 -26.49 56.96 13.94
CA MET A 1 -26.97 55.60 13.56
C MET A 1 -26.10 54.91 12.51
N LYS A 2 -25.78 55.53 11.35
CA LYS A 2 -25.01 54.86 10.27
C LYS A 2 -23.60 54.39 10.67
N LYS A 3 -22.89 55.13 11.53
CA LYS A 3 -21.54 54.76 12.02
C LYS A 3 -21.55 53.50 12.90
N ASN A 4 -22.54 53.37 13.79
CA ASN A 4 -22.66 52.19 14.66
C ASN A 4 -23.05 50.95 13.86
N LEU A 5 -23.91 51.11 12.85
CA LEU A 5 -24.25 50.04 11.92
C LEU A 5 -23.02 49.56 11.14
N PHE A 6 -22.21 50.50 10.62
CA PHE A 6 -20.98 50.17 9.90
C PHE A 6 -19.96 49.45 10.80
N LEU A 7 -19.77 49.94 12.02
CA LEU A 7 -18.86 49.32 12.98
C LEU A 7 -19.31 47.90 13.37
N SER A 8 -20.61 47.72 13.61
CA SER A 8 -21.19 46.41 13.89
C SER A 8 -21.03 45.45 12.70
N LEU A 9 -21.33 45.92 11.48
CA LEU A 9 -21.17 45.13 10.26
C LEU A 9 -19.70 44.71 10.06
N PHE A 10 -18.77 45.65 10.25
CA PHE A 10 -17.34 45.40 10.13
C PHE A 10 -16.88 44.32 11.11
N ILE A 11 -17.28 44.41 12.38
CA ILE A 11 -16.92 43.41 13.40
C ILE A 11 -17.50 42.03 13.03
N ILE A 12 -18.78 41.98 12.64
CA ILE A 12 -19.44 40.72 12.25
C ILE A 12 -18.76 40.09 11.03
N THR A 13 -18.40 40.88 10.02
CA THR A 13 -17.71 40.38 8.83
C THR A 13 -16.33 39.83 9.18
N ASN A 14 -15.57 40.50 10.05
CA ASN A 14 -14.25 40.02 10.47
C ASN A 14 -14.35 38.72 11.28
N ILE A 15 -15.31 38.62 12.21
CA ILE A 15 -15.55 37.38 12.97
C ILE A 15 -15.97 36.25 12.03
N GLY A 16 -16.87 36.53 11.07
CA GLY A 16 -17.27 35.57 10.06
C GLY A 16 -16.10 35.09 9.20
N PHE A 17 -15.21 36.01 8.81
CA PHE A 17 -14.01 35.69 8.05
C PHE A 17 -13.05 34.79 8.84
N LEU A 18 -12.78 35.11 10.10
CA LEU A 18 -11.98 34.26 10.99
C LEU A 18 -12.59 32.86 11.12
N PHE A 19 -13.89 32.76 11.33
CA PHE A 19 -14.58 31.47 11.42
C PHE A 19 -14.44 30.65 10.12
N LEU A 20 -14.64 31.28 8.96
CA LEU A 20 -14.46 30.63 7.66
C LEU A 20 -13.03 30.16 7.45
N GLN A 21 -12.04 30.97 7.84
CA GLN A 21 -10.63 30.62 7.71
C GLN A 21 -10.25 29.43 8.60
N ILE A 22 -10.69 29.40 9.85
CA ILE A 22 -10.48 28.28 10.77
C ILE A 22 -11.16 27.02 10.22
N ARG A 23 -12.41 27.12 9.77
CA ARG A 23 -13.15 26.00 9.19
C ARG A 23 -12.44 25.43 7.95
N LYS A 24 -11.93 26.30 7.06
CA LYS A 24 -11.16 25.90 5.88
C LYS A 24 -9.88 25.17 6.28
N GLN A 25 -9.13 25.69 7.25
CA GLN A 25 -7.91 25.04 7.74
C GLN A 25 -8.20 23.67 8.36
N MET A 26 -9.23 23.55 9.20
CA MET A 26 -9.62 22.26 9.77
C MET A 26 -10.00 21.24 8.70
N LEU A 27 -10.79 21.65 7.69
CA LEU A 27 -11.13 20.79 6.56
C LEU A 27 -9.87 20.34 5.81
N PHE A 28 -8.97 21.27 5.52
CA PHE A 28 -7.72 20.96 4.83
C PHE A 28 -6.85 19.96 5.61
N ILE A 29 -6.71 20.15 6.93
CA ILE A 29 -5.96 19.25 7.80
C ILE A 29 -6.61 17.85 7.81
N LYS A 30 -7.93 17.78 7.98
CA LYS A 30 -8.67 16.51 7.96
C LYS A 30 -8.46 15.74 6.65
N GLU A 31 -8.57 16.45 5.53
CA GLU A 31 -8.39 15.87 4.21
C GLU A 31 -6.93 15.44 3.96
N SER A 32 -5.96 16.22 4.45
CA SER A 32 -4.54 15.85 4.42
C SER A 32 -4.26 14.56 5.19
N PHE A 33 -4.83 14.42 6.39
CA PHE A 33 -4.70 13.17 7.16
C PHE A 33 -5.37 11.98 6.46
N ARG A 34 -6.55 12.20 5.85
CA ARG A 34 -7.23 11.15 5.08
C ARG A 34 -6.39 10.71 3.90
N LYS A 35 -5.83 11.65 3.15
CA LYS A 35 -4.90 11.39 2.05
C LYS A 35 -3.69 10.58 2.52
N GLN A 36 -3.01 11.04 3.58
CA GLN A 36 -1.84 10.34 4.13
C GLN A 36 -2.17 8.92 4.59
N LYS A 37 -3.35 8.70 5.18
CA LYS A 37 -3.83 7.35 5.56
C LYS A 37 -3.97 6.46 4.32
N HIS A 38 -4.58 6.97 3.25
CA HIS A 38 -4.75 6.22 2.00
C HIS A 38 -3.40 5.90 1.34
N GLU A 39 -2.48 6.85 1.29
CA GLU A 39 -1.12 6.65 0.75
C GLU A 39 -0.37 5.56 1.54
N ARG A 40 -0.45 5.57 2.87
CA ARG A 40 0.13 4.51 3.71
C ARG A 40 -0.48 3.15 3.44
N THR A 41 -1.81 3.08 3.28
CA THR A 41 -2.48 1.82 2.95
C THR A 41 -2.06 1.32 1.58
N LEU A 42 -1.99 2.20 0.59
CA LEU A 42 -1.55 1.86 -0.76
C LEU A 42 -0.11 1.33 -0.75
N ALA A 43 0.81 2.02 -0.06
CA ALA A 43 2.20 1.58 0.07
C ALA A 43 2.31 0.19 0.71
N LYS A 44 1.50 -0.09 1.76
CA LYS A 44 1.46 -1.42 2.40
C LYS A 44 0.96 -2.50 1.45
N ILE A 45 -0.05 -2.21 0.65
CA ILE A 45 -0.60 -3.17 -0.32
C ILE A 45 0.43 -3.44 -1.42
N GLU A 46 1.08 -2.40 -1.95
CA GLU A 46 2.11 -2.55 -2.98
C GLU A 46 3.28 -3.39 -2.47
N GLN A 47 3.74 -3.13 -1.23
CA GLN A 47 4.79 -3.93 -0.61
C GLN A 47 4.38 -5.41 -0.46
N LYS A 48 3.13 -5.68 -0.06
CA LYS A 48 2.61 -7.06 0.02
C LYS A 48 2.58 -7.72 -1.34
N LYS A 49 2.11 -7.02 -2.37
CA LYS A 49 2.06 -7.50 -3.74
C LYS A 49 3.47 -7.87 -4.23
N GLN A 50 4.44 -6.99 -4.06
CA GLN A 50 5.83 -7.25 -4.41
C GLN A 50 6.40 -8.46 -3.66
N GLY A 51 6.08 -8.60 -2.37
CA GLY A 51 6.49 -9.78 -1.58
C GLY A 51 5.90 -11.09 -2.10
N ILE A 52 4.63 -11.08 -2.50
CA ILE A 52 3.96 -12.25 -3.09
C ILE A 52 4.53 -12.56 -4.47
N GLU A 53 4.74 -11.55 -5.31
CA GLU A 53 5.38 -11.73 -6.63
C GLU A 53 6.76 -12.34 -6.48
N HIS A 54 7.58 -11.82 -5.57
CA HIS A 54 8.89 -12.38 -5.27
C HIS A 54 8.81 -13.83 -4.79
N ALA A 55 7.91 -14.14 -3.86
CA ALA A 55 7.70 -15.51 -3.37
C ALA A 55 7.23 -16.45 -4.49
N MET A 56 6.38 -15.97 -5.41
CA MET A 56 5.97 -16.72 -6.58
C MET A 56 7.15 -17.01 -7.51
N TYR A 57 8.00 -16.03 -7.78
CA TYR A 57 9.20 -16.23 -8.61
C TYR A 57 10.18 -17.22 -7.97
N LEU A 58 10.40 -17.15 -6.66
CA LEU A 58 11.20 -18.16 -5.94
C LEU A 58 10.57 -19.56 -6.02
N ALA A 59 9.27 -19.68 -5.80
CA ALA A 59 8.57 -20.97 -5.91
C ALA A 59 8.62 -21.57 -7.34
N GLN A 60 8.71 -20.72 -8.36
CA GLN A 60 8.89 -21.15 -9.76
C GLN A 60 10.35 -21.48 -10.11
N ASN A 61 11.31 -21.21 -9.21
CA ASN A 61 12.71 -21.49 -9.44
C ASN A 61 12.99 -22.99 -9.34
N LYS A 62 12.79 -23.68 -10.47
CA LYS A 62 13.05 -25.12 -10.64
C LYS A 62 14.50 -25.51 -10.29
N GLN A 63 15.44 -24.58 -10.33
CA GLN A 63 16.84 -24.81 -10.02
C GLN A 63 17.07 -25.00 -8.52
N GLU A 64 16.50 -24.14 -7.68
CA GLU A 64 16.56 -24.29 -6.21
C GLU A 64 15.87 -25.55 -5.74
N ILE A 65 14.70 -25.88 -6.32
CA ILE A 65 13.99 -27.13 -6.00
C ILE A 65 14.85 -28.35 -6.35
N LYS A 66 15.53 -28.30 -7.50
CA LYS A 66 16.42 -29.39 -7.94
C LYS A 66 17.66 -29.50 -7.06
N GLN A 67 18.26 -28.38 -6.66
CA GLN A 67 19.39 -28.37 -5.74
C GLN A 67 19.00 -28.90 -4.37
N TYR A 68 17.89 -28.43 -3.79
CA TYR A 68 17.37 -28.96 -2.53
C TYR A 68 17.10 -30.48 -2.61
N ALA A 69 16.47 -30.94 -3.70
CA ALA A 69 16.24 -32.37 -3.90
C ALA A 69 17.55 -33.17 -3.99
N GLN A 70 18.59 -32.62 -4.61
CA GLN A 70 19.89 -33.29 -4.75
C GLN A 70 20.72 -33.26 -3.46
N ASP A 71 20.71 -32.13 -2.77
CA ASP A 71 21.63 -31.86 -1.66
C ASP A 71 21.04 -32.32 -0.31
N GLU A 72 19.78 -31.97 -0.02
CA GLU A 72 19.11 -32.28 1.27
C GLU A 72 18.35 -33.61 1.23
N LEU A 73 17.73 -33.94 0.09
CA LEU A 73 16.99 -35.21 -0.07
C LEU A 73 17.82 -36.32 -0.72
N HIS A 74 19.10 -36.06 -1.03
CA HIS A 74 20.02 -36.99 -1.68
C HIS A 74 19.48 -37.65 -2.96
N MET A 75 18.54 -36.99 -3.65
CA MET A 75 17.95 -37.51 -4.89
C MET A 75 18.96 -37.45 -6.02
N LYS A 76 19.21 -38.59 -6.66
CA LYS A 76 20.14 -38.67 -7.79
C LYS A 76 19.41 -38.31 -9.09
N PRO A 77 20.04 -37.55 -10.01
CA PRO A 77 19.47 -37.27 -11.31
C PRO A 77 19.33 -38.57 -12.12
N ILE A 78 18.09 -38.98 -12.39
CA ILE A 78 17.78 -40.19 -13.14
C ILE A 78 17.69 -39.85 -14.62
N ARG A 79 18.30 -40.65 -15.49
CA ARG A 79 18.15 -40.50 -16.94
C ARG A 79 16.84 -41.18 -17.37
N LEU A 80 16.09 -40.57 -18.29
CA LEU A 80 14.83 -41.14 -18.81
C LEU A 80 15.00 -42.57 -19.36
N THR A 81 16.19 -42.92 -19.83
CA THR A 81 16.55 -44.26 -20.31
C THR A 81 16.63 -45.33 -19.20
N GLN A 82 16.65 -44.93 -17.93
CA GLN A 82 16.71 -45.83 -16.76
C GLN A 82 15.33 -46.09 -16.14
N LEU A 83 14.29 -45.37 -16.57
CA LEU A 83 12.92 -45.60 -16.14
C LEU A 83 12.33 -46.80 -16.89
N LYS A 84 12.21 -47.94 -16.22
CA LYS A 84 11.34 -49.03 -16.71
C LYS A 84 9.91 -48.49 -16.76
N LYS A 85 9.26 -48.60 -17.92
CA LYS A 85 7.84 -48.27 -18.10
C LYS A 85 7.05 -49.00 -17.02
N VAL A 86 6.43 -48.25 -16.12
CA VAL A 86 5.35 -48.77 -15.27
C VAL A 86 4.13 -48.75 -16.17
N SER A 87 3.90 -49.85 -16.89
CA SER A 87 2.61 -50.06 -17.55
C SER A 87 1.56 -50.40 -16.48
N PRO A 88 0.29 -49.97 -16.68
CA PRO A 88 -0.81 -50.37 -15.81
C PRO A 88 -1.05 -51.89 -15.85
#